data_AF-A0A7J3F969-F1
#
_entry.id   AF-A0A7J3F969-F1
#
_cell.length_a   1.000
_cell.length_b   1.000
_cell.length_c   1.000
_cell.angle_alpha   90.00
_cell.angle_beta   90.00
_cell.angle_gamma   90.00
#
_symmetry.space_group_name_H-M   'P 1'
#
loop_
_entity.id
_entity.type
_entity.pdbx_description
1 polymer ?
#
loop_
_entity_poly.entity_id
_entity_poly.type
_entity_poly.pdbx_seq_one_letter_code
_entity_poly.pdbx_strand_id
1 'polypeptide(L)'
;MPLSDFLKSLNILDPKKVKVIFEEQDNTLKIVVDGKVLSGLIPAKPFPITHPEFIIFRDAYGADLCIIKNYKELDDESIKNLKRLLDKIYFIPRILKIKKIETSGDEFLWDVLTDKGPRKFRTRGRMSVTQM
;
A
#
# COMPACT_ATOMS: atom_id res chain seq x y z
N MET A 1 -29.67 -7.66 -3.22
CA MET A 1 -29.45 -6.30 -2.67
C MET A 1 -29.43 -5.32 -3.83
N PRO A 2 -30.23 -4.26 -3.81
CA PRO A 2 -30.19 -3.20 -4.82
C PRO A 2 -28.83 -2.49 -4.84
N LEU A 3 -28.38 -2.05 -6.02
CA LEU A 3 -27.09 -1.35 -6.19
C LEU A 3 -27.00 -0.09 -5.33
N SER A 4 -28.10 0.63 -5.13
CA SER A 4 -28.19 1.82 -4.29
C SER A 4 -27.85 1.55 -2.83
N ASP A 5 -28.28 0.40 -2.31
CA ASP A 5 -28.06 0.04 -0.91
C ASP A 5 -26.64 -0.44 -0.70
N PHE A 6 -26.07 -1.14 -1.69
CA PHE A 6 -24.67 -1.51 -1.71
C PHE A 6 -23.76 -0.27 -1.71
N LEU A 7 -24.05 0.73 -2.54
CA LEU A 7 -23.29 1.98 -2.58
C LEU A 7 -23.34 2.75 -1.26
N LYS A 8 -24.46 2.69 -0.53
CA LYS A 8 -24.58 3.28 0.82
C LYS A 8 -23.73 2.53 1.85
N SER A 9 -23.59 1.20 1.72
CA SER A 9 -22.75 0.39 2.62
C SER A 9 -21.25 0.61 2.46
N LEU A 10 -20.79 1.16 1.32
CA LEU A 10 -19.36 1.34 1.03
C LEU A 10 -18.66 2.42 1.88
N ASN A 11 -19.39 3.16 2.73
CA ASN A 11 -18.86 4.18 3.65
C ASN A 11 -17.73 5.02 3.00
N ILE A 12 -18.04 5.62 1.86
CA ILE A 12 -17.09 6.44 1.10
C ILE A 12 -16.99 7.80 1.79
N LEU A 13 -15.80 8.13 2.29
CA LEU A 13 -15.51 9.37 3.00
C LEU A 13 -15.04 10.45 2.03
N ASP A 14 -15.37 11.71 2.35
CA ASP A 14 -14.79 12.89 1.71
C ASP A 14 -13.35 13.08 2.22
N PRO A 15 -12.31 12.95 1.37
CA PRO A 15 -10.92 13.08 1.79
C PRO A 15 -10.65 14.40 2.53
N LYS A 16 -11.31 15.50 2.15
CA LYS A 16 -11.04 16.83 2.71
C LYS A 16 -11.48 16.97 4.17
N LYS A 17 -12.35 16.08 4.65
CA LYS A 17 -12.86 16.05 6.02
C LYS A 17 -12.16 15.02 6.90
N VAL A 18 -11.27 14.22 6.32
CA VAL A 18 -10.60 13.12 7.00
C VAL A 18 -9.23 13.57 7.50
N LYS A 19 -8.93 13.27 8.77
CA LYS A 19 -7.57 13.30 9.31
C LYS A 19 -7.06 11.89 9.54
N VAL A 20 -5.87 11.60 9.02
CA VAL A 20 -5.19 10.32 9.19
C VAL A 20 -4.01 10.48 10.12
N ILE A 21 -4.00 9.71 11.20
CA ILE A 21 -2.95 9.68 12.22
C ILE A 21 -2.30 8.30 12.18
N PHE A 22 -0.97 8.25 12.18
CA PHE A 22 -0.22 7.00 12.25
C PHE A 22 0.04 6.61 13.71
N GLU A 23 -0.37 5.39 14.09
CA GLU A 23 -0.17 4.84 15.43
C GLU A 23 1.07 3.92 15.41
N GLU A 24 2.21 4.44 15.89
CA GLU A 24 3.49 3.73 15.77
C GLU A 24 3.55 2.41 16.54
N GLN A 25 2.87 2.33 17.70
CA GLN A 25 2.90 1.17 18.59
C GLN A 25 2.35 -0.09 17.91
N ASP A 26 1.21 0.04 17.22
CA ASP A 26 0.51 -1.08 16.59
C ASP A 26 0.73 -1.13 15.07
N ASN A 27 1.43 -0.14 14.51
CA ASN A 27 1.64 0.05 13.08
C ASN A 27 0.29 0.09 12.31
N THR A 28 -0.69 0.80 12.88
CA THR A 28 -2.04 1.00 12.35
C THR A 28 -2.31 2.48 12.08
N LEU A 29 -3.49 2.78 11.55
CA LEU A 29 -3.99 4.14 11.36
C LEU A 29 -5.21 4.41 12.22
N LYS A 30 -5.31 5.68 12.63
CA LYS A 30 -6.52 6.28 13.17
C LYS A 30 -7.06 7.31 12.19
N ILE A 31 -8.35 7.23 11.91
CA ILE A 31 -9.11 8.20 11.12
C ILE A 31 -10.00 9.01 12.04
N VAL A 32 -9.96 10.33 11.88
CA VAL A 32 -10.93 11.25 12.47
C VAL A 32 -11.72 11.91 11.36
N VAL A 33 -13.05 11.82 11.41
CA VAL A 33 -13.96 12.42 10.42
C VAL A 33 -15.25 12.84 11.11
N ASP A 34 -15.67 14.10 10.92
CA ASP A 34 -16.92 14.64 11.48
C ASP A 34 -17.12 14.34 12.99
N GLY A 35 -16.04 14.39 13.78
CA GLY A 35 -16.05 14.11 15.22
C GLY A 35 -16.07 12.63 15.61
N LYS A 36 -16.13 11.71 14.65
CA LYS A 36 -16.02 10.26 14.86
C LYS A 36 -14.56 9.83 14.71
N VAL A 37 -14.16 8.84 15.52
CA VAL A 37 -12.81 8.27 15.51
C VAL A 37 -12.90 6.78 15.21
N LEU A 38 -12.13 6.33 14.24
CA LEU A 38 -11.91 4.92 13.90
C LEU A 38 -10.42 4.63 14.09
N SER A 39 -10.07 3.66 14.94
CA SER A 39 -8.67 3.32 15.28
C SER A 39 -8.34 1.89 14.84
N GLY A 40 -7.06 1.53 14.83
CA GLY A 40 -6.65 0.17 14.49
C GLY A 40 -6.86 -0.19 13.02
N LEU A 41 -6.87 0.81 12.13
CA LEU A 41 -7.16 0.61 10.72
C LEU A 41 -5.91 0.19 9.95
N ILE A 42 -6.08 -0.76 9.03
CA ILE A 42 -5.05 -1.19 8.08
C ILE A 42 -5.46 -0.69 6.68
N PRO A 43 -4.67 0.19 6.06
CA PRO A 43 -4.97 0.69 4.73
C PRO A 43 -4.61 -0.37 3.69
N ALA A 44 -5.43 -0.46 2.67
CA ALA A 44 -5.19 -1.34 1.55
C ALA A 44 -5.50 -0.67 0.21
N LYS A 45 -4.70 -1.04 -0.77
CA LYS A 45 -4.79 -0.61 -2.15
C LYS A 45 -5.54 -1.67 -2.96
N PRO A 46 -6.57 -1.30 -3.73
CA PRO A 46 -7.11 -2.18 -4.76
C PRO A 46 -6.06 -2.40 -5.87
N PHE A 47 -6.26 -3.45 -6.66
CA PHE A 47 -5.46 -3.65 -7.85
C PHE A 47 -5.80 -2.59 -8.91
N PRO A 48 -4.80 -2.04 -9.65
CA PRO A 48 -3.37 -2.30 -9.53
C PRO A 48 -2.69 -1.52 -8.39
N ILE A 49 -1.84 -2.21 -7.61
CA ILE A 49 -1.17 -1.66 -6.41
C ILE A 49 -0.19 -0.50 -6.72
N THR A 50 0.31 -0.44 -7.95
CA THR A 50 1.34 0.53 -8.36
C THR A 50 0.83 1.97 -8.46
N HIS A 51 -0.45 2.18 -8.81
CA HIS A 51 -1.04 3.52 -8.87
C HIS A 51 -2.52 3.63 -8.45
N PRO A 52 -2.96 3.05 -7.34
CA PRO A 52 -4.32 3.24 -6.86
C PRO A 52 -4.36 4.50 -6.00
N GLU A 53 -5.17 5.46 -6.44
CA GLU A 53 -5.53 6.64 -5.64
C GLU A 53 -6.58 6.28 -4.57
N PHE A 54 -7.23 5.14 -4.75
CA PHE A 54 -8.26 4.62 -3.88
C PHE A 54 -7.65 3.85 -2.71
N ILE A 55 -8.15 4.09 -1.50
CA ILE A 55 -7.71 3.41 -0.29
C ILE A 55 -8.92 2.85 0.44
N ILE A 56 -8.81 1.58 0.81
CA ILE A 56 -9.77 0.86 1.61
C ILE A 56 -9.19 0.73 3.02
N PHE A 57 -9.92 1.17 4.04
CA PHE A 57 -9.52 1.02 5.44
C PHE A 57 -10.25 -0.16 6.05
N ARG A 58 -9.47 -1.11 6.57
CA ARG A 58 -9.98 -2.35 7.15
C ARG A 58 -9.70 -2.41 8.64
N ASP A 59 -10.53 -3.16 9.36
CA ASP A 59 -10.21 -3.53 10.74
C ASP A 59 -9.18 -4.66 10.81
N ALA A 60 -8.84 -5.06 12.04
CA ALA A 60 -7.91 -6.17 12.31
C ALA A 60 -8.42 -7.54 11.82
N TYR A 61 -9.72 -7.69 11.57
CA TYR A 61 -10.33 -8.91 11.04
C TYR A 61 -10.39 -8.92 9.50
N GLY A 62 -9.97 -7.83 8.86
CA GLY A 62 -9.95 -7.67 7.41
C GLY A 62 -11.28 -7.20 6.83
N ALA A 63 -12.24 -6.78 7.65
CA ALA A 63 -13.50 -6.21 7.19
C ALA A 63 -13.31 -4.76 6.72
N ASP A 64 -13.82 -4.43 5.54
CA ASP A 64 -13.76 -3.09 4.97
C ASP A 64 -14.71 -2.15 5.73
N LEU A 65 -14.17 -1.14 6.40
CA LEU A 65 -14.96 -0.21 7.23
C LEU A 65 -15.34 1.06 6.49
N CYS A 66 -14.39 1.63 5.74
CA CYS A 66 -14.58 2.86 4.99
C CYS A 66 -13.53 3.01 3.88
N ILE A 67 -13.80 3.97 3.00
CA ILE A 67 -13.06 4.11 1.76
C ILE A 67 -12.78 5.58 1.47
N ILE A 68 -11.61 5.86 0.89
CA ILE A 68 -11.28 7.16 0.29
C ILE A 68 -10.98 6.95 -1.18
N LYS A 69 -11.69 7.68 -2.06
CA LYS A 69 -11.52 7.54 -3.53
C LYS A 69 -10.18 8.03 -4.05
N ASN A 70 -9.73 9.16 -3.51
CA ASN A 70 -8.46 9.77 -3.86
C ASN A 70 -7.76 10.25 -2.59
N TYR A 71 -6.80 9.48 -2.10
CA TYR A 71 -6.05 9.87 -0.91
C TYR A 71 -5.16 11.10 -1.15
N LYS A 72 -4.88 11.48 -2.40
CA LYS A 72 -4.11 12.69 -2.72
C LYS A 72 -4.86 13.98 -2.41
N GLU A 73 -6.17 13.90 -2.12
CA GLU A 73 -7.00 15.03 -1.69
C GLU A 73 -7.06 15.19 -0.16
N LEU A 74 -6.42 14.30 0.60
CA LEU A 74 -6.17 14.49 2.03
C LEU A 74 -5.20 15.66 2.25
N ASP A 75 -5.14 16.18 3.48
CA ASP A 75 -4.07 17.12 3.84
C ASP A 75 -2.68 16.44 3.88
N ASP A 76 -1.62 17.23 3.73
CA ASP A 76 -0.25 16.74 3.58
C ASP A 76 0.21 15.83 4.73
N GLU A 77 -0.16 16.14 5.97
CA GLU A 77 0.21 15.32 7.13
C GLU A 77 -0.53 13.98 7.11
N SER A 78 -1.82 13.98 6.78
CA SER A 78 -2.60 12.76 6.56
C SER A 78 -2.03 11.90 5.44
N ILE A 79 -1.62 12.50 4.31
CA ILE A 79 -0.97 11.79 3.19
C ILE A 79 0.33 11.14 3.67
N LYS A 80 1.16 11.87 4.42
CA LYS A 80 2.44 11.39 4.94
C LYS A 80 2.24 10.22 5.90
N ASN A 81 1.29 10.31 6.84
CA ASN A 81 0.97 9.24 7.78
C ASN A 81 0.47 7.97 7.08
N LEU A 82 -0.44 8.14 6.12
CA LEU A 82 -0.94 7.04 5.31
C LEU A 82 0.20 6.36 4.52
N LYS A 83 1.05 7.14 3.83
CA LYS A 83 2.19 6.62 3.08
C LYS A 83 3.18 5.86 3.96
N ARG A 84 3.41 6.32 5.19
CA ARG A 84 4.33 5.67 6.13
C ARG A 84 3.96 4.21 6.40
N LEU A 85 2.66 3.90 6.47
CA LEU A 85 2.20 2.53 6.63
C LEU A 85 2.10 1.80 5.27
N LEU A 86 1.59 2.45 4.23
CA LEU A 86 1.49 1.85 2.89
C LEU A 86 2.86 1.42 2.34
N ASP A 87 3.92 2.18 2.59
CA ASP A 87 5.28 1.83 2.12
C ASP A 87 5.86 0.62 2.86
N LYS A 88 5.39 0.35 4.09
CA LYS A 88 5.72 -0.88 4.84
C LYS A 88 4.93 -2.08 4.30
N ILE A 89 3.63 -1.91 4.06
CA ILE A 89 2.75 -2.97 3.54
C ILE A 89 3.14 -3.35 2.11
N TYR A 90 3.29 -2.35 1.25
CA TYR A 90 3.60 -2.51 -0.17
C TYR A 90 5.07 -2.22 -0.44
N PHE A 91 5.94 -2.94 0.26
CA PHE A 91 7.38 -2.88 0.03
C PHE A 91 7.73 -3.49 -1.33
N ILE A 92 7.67 -2.68 -2.39
CA ILE A 92 7.98 -3.06 -3.77
C ILE A 92 9.20 -2.25 -4.23
N PRO A 93 10.42 -2.79 -4.10
CA PRO A 93 11.64 -2.13 -4.57
C PRO A 93 11.60 -1.91 -6.08
N ARG A 94 11.97 -0.70 -6.52
CA ARG A 94 12.13 -0.36 -7.92
C ARG A 94 13.60 -0.49 -8.31
N ILE A 95 13.89 -1.32 -9.31
CA ILE A 95 15.24 -1.41 -9.88
C ILE A 95 15.57 -0.08 -10.57
N LEU A 96 16.64 0.58 -10.11
CA LEU A 96 17.17 1.82 -10.67
C LEU A 96 18.27 1.54 -11.70
N LYS A 97 19.08 0.51 -11.46
CA LYS A 97 20.19 0.13 -12.33
C LYS A 97 20.48 -1.36 -12.22
N ILE A 98 20.74 -2.01 -13.35
CA ILE A 98 21.33 -3.35 -13.41
C ILE A 98 22.85 -3.17 -13.43
N LYS A 99 23.57 -3.74 -12.45
CA LYS A 99 25.04 -3.69 -12.39
C LYS A 99 25.66 -4.84 -13.16
N LYS A 100 25.12 -6.05 -12.99
CA LYS A 100 25.61 -7.27 -13.65
C LYS A 100 24.47 -8.27 -13.77
N ILE A 101 24.50 -9.05 -14.85
CA ILE A 101 23.72 -10.28 -14.99
C ILE A 101 24.71 -11.38 -15.36
N GLU A 102 24.74 -12.47 -14.58
CA GLU A 102 25.50 -13.68 -14.92
C GLU A 102 24.53 -14.80 -15.26
N THR A 103 24.85 -15.61 -16.26
CA THR A 103 24.02 -16.76 -16.65
C THR A 103 24.76 -18.05 -16.32
N SER A 104 24.08 -18.96 -15.65
CA SER A 104 24.57 -20.32 -15.38
C SER A 104 23.44 -21.31 -15.64
N GLY A 105 23.53 -22.06 -16.74
CA GLY A 105 22.44 -22.92 -17.19
C GLY A 105 21.18 -22.12 -17.53
N ASP A 106 20.08 -22.43 -16.85
CA ASP A 106 18.78 -21.75 -16.97
C ASP A 106 18.59 -20.60 -15.96
N GLU A 107 19.58 -20.34 -15.09
CA GLU A 107 19.52 -19.28 -14.09
C GLU A 107 20.20 -17.98 -14.53
N PHE A 108 19.57 -16.86 -14.21
CA PHE A 108 20.14 -15.52 -14.27
C PHE A 108 20.40 -15.02 -12.85
N LEU A 109 21.65 -14.66 -12.57
CA LEU A 109 22.07 -14.00 -11.35
C LEU A 109 22.04 -12.49 -11.56
N TRP A 110 21.18 -11.79 -10.83
CA TRP A 110 21.02 -10.35 -10.92
C TRP A 110 21.82 -9.67 -9.81
N ASP A 111 22.63 -8.67 -10.17
CA ASP A 111 23.17 -7.68 -9.24
C ASP A 111 22.61 -6.31 -9.63
N VAL A 112 21.75 -5.74 -8.78
CA VAL A 112 21.00 -4.52 -9.09
C VAL A 112 21.10 -3.50 -7.97
N LEU A 113 20.93 -2.23 -8.33
CA LEU A 113 20.63 -1.15 -7.40
C LEU A 113 19.13 -0.87 -7.44
N THR A 114 18.48 -0.87 -6.27
CA THR A 114 17.08 -0.47 -6.11
C THR A 114 16.98 0.86 -5.36
N ASP A 115 15.80 1.47 -5.38
CA ASP A 115 15.46 2.62 -4.52
C ASP A 115 15.49 2.29 -3.01
N LYS A 116 15.58 1.00 -2.65
CA LYS A 116 15.73 0.49 -1.28
C LYS A 116 17.11 -0.14 -1.03
N GLY A 117 18.11 0.19 -1.85
CA GLY A 117 19.49 -0.29 -1.74
C GLY A 117 19.87 -1.41 -2.73
N PRO A 118 21.13 -1.89 -2.69
CA PRO A 118 21.60 -2.94 -3.58
C PRO A 118 20.96 -4.30 -3.26
N ARG A 119 20.67 -5.10 -4.29
CA ARG A 119 20.09 -6.44 -4.15
C ARG A 119 20.71 -7.41 -5.13
N LYS A 120 20.84 -8.67 -4.68
CA LYS A 120 21.18 -9.81 -5.52
C LYS A 120 20.09 -10.87 -5.42
N PHE A 121 19.69 -11.43 -6.55
CA PHE A 121 18.66 -12.48 -6.62
C PHE A 121 18.82 -13.32 -7.89
N ARG A 122 18.18 -14.48 -7.93
CA ARG A 122 18.18 -15.42 -9.06
C ARG A 122 16.84 -15.42 -9.78
N THR A 123 16.85 -15.67 -11.09
CA THR A 123 15.63 -15.97 -11.85
C THR A 123 15.83 -17.13 -12.82
N ARG A 124 14.84 -18.02 -12.98
CA ARG A 124 14.84 -19.10 -14.01
C ARG A 124 13.89 -18.84 -15.19
N GLY A 125 13.15 -17.74 -15.16
CA GLY A 125 12.15 -17.39 -16.17
C GLY A 125 11.34 -16.16 -15.76
N ARG A 126 10.34 -15.78 -16.55
CA ARG A 126 9.58 -14.53 -16.37
C ARG A 126 8.88 -14.37 -15.01
N MET A 127 8.56 -15.47 -14.32
CA MET A 127 7.84 -15.46 -13.04
C MET A 127 8.58 -16.13 -11.88
N SER A 128 9.84 -16.53 -12.08
CA SER A 128 10.61 -17.22 -11.05
C SER A 128 11.68 -16.30 -10.51
N VAL A 129 11.52 -15.85 -9.26
CA VAL A 129 12.51 -15.06 -8.51
C VAL A 129 12.82 -15.81 -7.21
N THR A 130 14.09 -16.12 -7.00
CA THR A 130 14.56 -16.81 -5.78
C THR A 130 15.60 -15.93 -5.09
N GLN A 131 15.46 -15.76 -3.79
CA GLN A 131 16.42 -15.04 -2.97
C GLN A 131 17.70 -15.87 -2.81
N MET A 132 18.86 -15.21 -2.74
CA MET A 132 20.12 -15.87 -2.38
C MET A 132 20.18 -16.18 -0.89
#